data_AF-A0A8T4JK43-F1
#
_entry.id   AF-A0A8T4JK43-F1
#
_cell.length_a   1.000
_cell.length_b   1.000
_cell.length_c   1.000
_cell.angle_alpha   90.00
_cell.angle_beta   90.00
_cell.angle_gamma   90.00
#
_symmetry.space_group_name_H-M   'P 1'
#
loop_
_entity.id
_entity.type
_entity.pdbx_description
1 polymer ?
#
loop_
_entity_poly.entity_id
_entity_poly.type
_entity_poly.pdbx_seq_one_letter_code
_entity_poly.pdbx_strand_id
1 'polypeptide(L)'
;MAYPVGITEILNSWQQMGVFAYLLPFLLIFAIVFGILNKSSVLGENRGVQATIAVAVGLLSLQFDIVSTFFADIFPYAGIGISILLVAILLIGLLNSGSETVAKWLIFSIGAITFLVILYVLWSKYRWQYNLGGGMGGELFNVVWILVVIGAVIAITIVTGRKSGGGGGSSSSKSKGKE
;
A
#
# COMPACT_ATOMS: atom_id res chain seq x y z
N MET A 1 -5.35 -44.38 -12.79
CA MET A 1 -4.94 -43.37 -13.78
C MET A 1 -4.68 -42.08 -13.01
N ALA A 2 -3.43 -41.60 -12.96
CA ALA A 2 -3.13 -40.31 -12.35
C ALA A 2 -3.45 -39.23 -13.39
N TYR A 3 -4.46 -38.40 -13.12
CA TYR A 3 -4.69 -37.21 -13.93
C TYR A 3 -3.47 -36.31 -13.79
N PRO A 4 -2.93 -35.74 -14.89
CA PRO A 4 -1.90 -34.73 -14.76
C PRO A 4 -2.47 -33.59 -13.93
N VAL A 5 -1.91 -33.39 -12.74
CA VAL A 5 -2.29 -32.29 -11.86
C VAL A 5 -1.75 -31.03 -12.53
N GLY A 6 -2.63 -30.25 -13.15
CA GLY A 6 -2.26 -28.96 -13.72
C GLY A 6 -1.92 -27.97 -12.62
N ILE A 7 -1.18 -26.94 -12.99
CA ILE A 7 -0.79 -25.87 -12.06
C ILE A 7 -2.02 -25.17 -11.47
N THR A 8 -3.11 -25.06 -12.24
CA THR A 8 -4.39 -24.49 -11.79
C THR A 8 -4.99 -25.29 -10.64
N GLU A 9 -4.99 -26.61 -10.72
CA GLU A 9 -5.51 -27.50 -9.68
C GLU A 9 -4.67 -27.39 -8.40
N ILE A 10 -3.35 -27.28 -8.52
CA ILE A 10 -2.44 -27.09 -7.38
C ILE A 10 -2.71 -25.75 -6.69
N LEU A 11 -2.78 -24.66 -7.48
CA LEU A 11 -3.01 -23.32 -6.94
C LEU A 11 -4.40 -23.21 -6.29
N ASN A 12 -5.42 -23.80 -6.91
CA ASN A 12 -6.76 -23.86 -6.34
C ASN A 12 -6.78 -24.67 -5.05
N SER A 13 -6.06 -25.79 -4.99
CA SER A 13 -5.93 -26.60 -3.78
C SER A 13 -5.25 -25.81 -2.66
N TRP A 14 -4.17 -25.09 -2.95
CA TRP A 14 -3.47 -24.24 -1.97
C TRP A 14 -4.33 -23.08 -1.48
N GLN A 15 -5.09 -22.45 -2.38
CA GLN A 15 -6.06 -21.43 -2.02
C GLN A 15 -7.13 -22.00 -1.07
N GLN A 16 -7.69 -23.17 -1.38
CA GLN A 16 -8.71 -23.83 -0.54
C GLN A 16 -8.17 -24.26 0.82
N MET A 17 -6.91 -24.70 0.88
CA MET A 17 -6.22 -25.02 2.15
C MET A 17 -5.79 -23.77 2.93
N GLY A 18 -6.05 -22.56 2.41
CA GLY A 18 -5.69 -21.31 3.05
C GLY A 18 -4.19 -21.00 3.01
N VAL A 19 -3.38 -21.71 2.22
CA VAL A 19 -1.92 -21.51 2.15
C VAL A 19 -1.61 -20.05 1.85
N PHE A 20 -2.27 -19.43 0.88
CA PHE A 20 -2.04 -18.02 0.56
C PHE A 20 -2.54 -17.06 1.64
N ALA A 21 -3.61 -17.43 2.36
CA ALA A 21 -4.18 -16.61 3.42
C ALA A 21 -3.27 -16.52 4.65
N TYR A 22 -2.36 -17.50 4.86
CA TYR A 22 -1.41 -17.51 5.99
C TYR A 22 0.04 -17.28 5.57
N LEU A 23 0.50 -17.96 4.51
CA LEU A 23 1.89 -17.92 4.07
C LEU A 23 2.28 -16.53 3.55
N LEU A 24 1.42 -15.88 2.76
CA LEU A 24 1.71 -14.54 2.26
C LEU A 24 1.82 -13.51 3.39
N PRO A 25 0.83 -13.38 4.31
CA PRO A 25 0.98 -12.48 5.45
C PRO A 25 2.22 -12.77 6.29
N PHE A 26 2.52 -14.05 6.55
CA PHE A 26 3.72 -14.44 7.28
C PHE A 26 5.00 -13.92 6.59
N LEU A 27 5.15 -14.17 5.29
CA LEU A 27 6.34 -13.77 4.54
C LEU A 27 6.51 -12.24 4.53
N LEU A 28 5.41 -11.49 4.45
CA LEU A 28 5.44 -10.03 4.50
C LEU A 28 5.86 -9.50 5.86
N ILE A 29 5.25 -10.01 6.93
CA ILE A 29 5.57 -9.58 8.29
C ILE A 29 7.02 -9.96 8.61
N PHE A 30 7.43 -11.18 8.25
CA PHE A 30 8.82 -11.60 8.32
C PHE A 30 9.75 -10.63 7.58
N ALA A 31 9.47 -10.33 6.32
CA ALA A 31 10.33 -9.46 5.50
C ALA A 31 10.42 -8.03 6.06
N ILE A 32 9.31 -7.47 6.53
CA ILE A 32 9.26 -6.13 7.14
C ILE A 32 10.04 -6.12 8.45
N VAL A 33 9.76 -7.05 9.36
CA VAL A 33 10.43 -7.12 10.67
C VAL A 33 11.92 -7.37 10.50
N PHE A 34 12.30 -8.34 9.65
CA PHE A 34 13.70 -8.62 9.34
C PHE A 34 14.40 -7.41 8.72
N GLY A 35 13.75 -6.74 7.75
CA GLY A 35 14.28 -5.55 7.11
C GLY A 35 14.50 -4.40 8.11
N ILE A 36 13.55 -4.18 9.03
CA ILE A 36 13.67 -3.17 10.09
C ILE A 36 14.81 -3.52 11.05
N LEU A 37 14.88 -4.77 11.54
CA LEU A 37 15.94 -5.20 12.46
C LEU A 37 17.33 -5.10 11.83
N ASN A 38 17.46 -5.49 10.56
CA ASN A 38 18.71 -5.40 9.81
C ASN A 38 19.12 -3.95 9.53
N LYS A 39 18.15 -3.05 9.26
CA LYS A 39 18.43 -1.65 8.96
C LYS A 39 18.69 -0.79 10.21
N SER A 40 18.03 -1.11 11.32
CA SER A 40 18.14 -0.38 12.58
C SER A 40 19.36 -0.76 13.41
N SER A 41 19.97 -1.94 13.13
CA SER A 41 21.11 -2.47 13.89
C SER A 41 20.87 -2.58 15.40
N VAL A 42 19.61 -2.61 15.85
CA VAL A 42 19.25 -2.54 17.28
C VAL A 42 19.71 -3.78 18.07
N LEU A 43 19.92 -4.90 17.38
CA LEU A 43 20.42 -6.17 17.94
C LEU A 43 21.87 -6.47 17.52
N GLY A 44 22.59 -5.46 17.04
CA GLY A 44 23.90 -5.63 16.41
C GLY A 44 23.83 -6.34 15.04
N GLU A 45 24.97 -6.83 14.57
CA GLU A 45 25.14 -7.41 13.23
C GLU A 45 24.86 -8.92 13.16
N ASN A 46 24.06 -9.47 14.09
CA ASN A 46 23.73 -10.89 14.08
C ASN A 46 22.48 -11.18 13.22
N ARG A 47 22.71 -11.42 11.92
CA ARG A 47 21.63 -11.75 10.96
C ARG A 47 20.83 -12.99 11.35
N GLY A 48 21.45 -13.98 11.98
CA GLY A 48 20.77 -15.20 12.43
C GLY A 48 19.70 -14.89 13.48
N VAL A 49 20.08 -14.13 14.52
CA VAL A 49 19.16 -13.69 15.57
C VAL A 49 18.05 -12.81 15.01
N GLN A 50 18.38 -11.88 14.11
CA GLN A 50 17.38 -11.03 13.44
C GLN A 50 16.36 -11.85 12.65
N ALA A 51 16.81 -12.88 11.92
CA ALA A 51 15.93 -13.77 11.17
C ALA A 51 15.04 -14.60 12.09
N THR A 52 15.60 -15.18 13.17
CA THR A 52 14.82 -15.95 14.15
C THR A 52 13.73 -15.11 14.79
N ILE A 53 14.04 -13.87 15.20
CA ILE A 53 13.06 -12.96 15.78
C ILE A 53 11.99 -12.59 14.75
N ALA A 54 12.37 -12.28 13.52
CA ALA A 54 11.41 -11.98 12.47
C ALA A 54 10.47 -13.15 12.16
N VAL A 55 10.99 -14.39 12.16
CA VAL A 55 10.16 -15.60 12.00
C VAL A 55 9.21 -15.75 13.18
N ALA A 56 9.71 -15.61 14.42
CA ALA A 56 8.88 -15.70 15.61
C ALA A 56 7.76 -14.65 15.59
N VAL A 57 8.07 -13.39 15.30
CA VAL A 57 7.08 -12.31 15.19
C VAL A 57 6.09 -12.57 14.07
N GLY A 58 6.57 -13.01 12.89
CA GLY A 58 5.71 -13.39 11.77
C GLY A 58 4.72 -14.48 12.15
N LEU A 59 5.18 -15.58 12.76
CA LEU A 59 4.31 -16.68 13.19
C LEU A 59 3.37 -16.28 14.33
N LEU A 60 3.85 -15.53 15.32
CA LEU A 60 3.02 -15.03 16.42
C LEU A 60 1.90 -14.11 15.92
N SER A 61 2.18 -13.29 14.91
CA SER A 61 1.19 -12.38 14.34
C SER A 61 0.02 -13.11 13.66
N LEU A 62 0.28 -14.30 13.09
CA LEU A 62 -0.76 -15.13 12.46
C LEU A 62 -1.75 -15.73 13.47
N GLN A 63 -1.44 -15.73 14.76
CA GLN A 63 -2.39 -16.21 15.78
C GLN A 63 -3.67 -15.38 15.83
N PHE A 64 -3.60 -14.13 15.37
CA PHE A 64 -4.77 -13.29 15.27
C PHE A 64 -5.37 -13.39 13.86
N ASP A 65 -6.56 -13.98 13.76
CA ASP A 65 -7.27 -14.17 12.48
C ASP A 65 -7.45 -12.85 11.69
N ILE A 66 -7.51 -11.72 12.39
CA ILE A 66 -7.61 -10.39 11.78
C ILE A 66 -6.41 -10.07 10.88
N VAL A 67 -5.20 -10.56 11.21
CA VAL A 67 -3.99 -10.29 10.42
C VAL A 67 -4.07 -11.03 9.09
N SER A 68 -4.31 -12.34 9.13
CA SER A 68 -4.43 -13.18 7.94
C SER A 68 -5.59 -12.71 7.05
N THR A 69 -6.75 -12.41 7.66
CA THR A 69 -7.93 -11.90 6.93
C THR A 69 -7.68 -10.53 6.31
N PHE A 70 -6.97 -9.64 7.02
CA PHE A 70 -6.60 -8.32 6.49
C PHE A 70 -5.76 -8.42 5.22
N PHE A 71 -4.74 -9.28 5.24
CA PHE A 71 -3.88 -9.46 4.07
C PHE A 71 -4.61 -10.20 2.94
N ALA A 72 -5.41 -11.22 3.25
CA ALA A 72 -6.24 -11.92 2.27
C ALA A 72 -7.25 -10.99 1.58
N ASP A 73 -7.69 -9.91 2.25
CA ASP A 73 -8.57 -8.91 1.68
C ASP A 73 -7.82 -7.82 0.92
N ILE A 74 -6.76 -7.26 1.49
CA ILE A 74 -6.06 -6.11 0.90
C ILE A 74 -5.32 -6.49 -0.39
N PHE A 75 -4.77 -7.71 -0.48
CA PHE A 75 -3.96 -8.11 -1.65
C PHE A 75 -4.75 -8.23 -2.94
N PRO A 76 -5.92 -8.91 -2.97
CA PRO A 76 -6.77 -8.91 -4.15
C PRO A 76 -7.12 -7.50 -4.62
N TYR A 77 -7.52 -6.61 -3.71
CA TYR A 77 -7.86 -5.23 -4.06
C TYR A 77 -6.65 -4.42 -4.53
N ALA A 78 -5.49 -4.57 -3.89
CA ALA A 78 -4.25 -3.96 -4.33
C ALA A 78 -3.84 -4.46 -5.73
N GLY A 79 -3.98 -5.76 -6.00
CA GLY A 79 -3.74 -6.36 -7.31
C GLY A 79 -4.64 -5.78 -8.41
N ILE A 80 -5.93 -5.62 -8.12
CA ILE A 80 -6.86 -4.90 -9.01
C ILE A 80 -6.39 -3.46 -9.24
N GLY A 81 -6.00 -2.75 -8.17
CA GLY A 81 -5.55 -1.37 -8.28
C GLY A 81 -4.28 -1.18 -9.10
N ILE A 82 -3.28 -2.06 -8.90
CA ILE A 82 -2.05 -2.09 -9.68
C ILE A 82 -2.36 -2.40 -11.14
N SER A 83 -3.30 -3.32 -11.41
CA SER A 83 -3.72 -3.65 -12.78
C SER A 83 -4.35 -2.45 -13.48
N ILE A 84 -5.20 -1.68 -12.78
CA ILE A 84 -5.79 -0.43 -13.29
C ILE A 84 -4.68 0.59 -13.60
N LEU A 85 -3.72 0.77 -12.69
CA LEU A 85 -2.58 1.67 -12.91
C LEU A 85 -1.73 1.26 -14.11
N LEU A 86 -1.47 -0.05 -14.26
CA LEU A 86 -0.72 -0.57 -15.38
C LEU A 86 -1.43 -0.28 -16.71
N VAL A 87 -2.75 -0.53 -16.78
CA VAL A 87 -3.55 -0.19 -17.96
C VAL A 87 -3.52 1.33 -18.23
N ALA A 88 -3.63 2.16 -17.19
CA ALA A 88 -3.55 3.61 -17.34
C ALA A 88 -2.19 4.08 -17.91
N ILE A 89 -1.09 3.52 -17.42
CA ILE A 89 0.26 3.81 -17.94
C ILE A 89 0.38 3.41 -19.40
N LEU A 90 -0.13 2.24 -19.79
CA LEU A 90 -0.11 1.78 -21.18
C LEU A 90 -0.91 2.72 -22.09
N LEU A 91 -2.11 3.14 -21.68
CA LEU A 91 -2.94 4.07 -22.47
C LEU A 91 -2.29 5.45 -22.61
N ILE A 92 -1.73 5.99 -21.53
CA ILE A 92 -1.06 7.30 -21.56
C ILE A 92 0.21 7.25 -22.41
N GLY A 93 0.99 6.17 -22.31
CA GLY A 93 2.15 5.93 -23.15
C GLY A 93 1.78 5.82 -24.63
N LEU A 94 0.68 5.12 -24.95
CA LEU A 94 0.17 5.00 -26.32
C LEU A 94 -0.31 6.33 -26.88
N LEU A 95 -0.95 7.18 -26.07
CA LEU A 95 -1.52 8.45 -26.50
C LEU A 95 -0.45 9.50 -26.87
N ASN A 96 0.84 9.20 -26.67
CA ASN A 96 1.98 10.10 -26.86
C ASN A 96 1.66 11.52 -26.38
N SER A 97 1.17 11.63 -25.14
CA SER A 97 0.77 12.91 -24.58
C SER A 97 2.01 13.80 -24.53
N GLY A 98 2.10 14.81 -25.41
CA GLY A 98 3.25 15.71 -25.55
C GLY A 98 3.59 16.54 -24.30
N SER A 99 2.96 16.28 -23.16
CA SER A 99 3.25 16.86 -21.86
C SER A 99 3.43 15.76 -20.81
N GLU A 100 4.68 15.50 -20.42
CA GLU A 100 5.02 14.60 -19.32
C GLU A 100 4.35 15.01 -18.00
N THR A 101 4.08 16.31 -17.82
CA THR A 101 3.45 16.83 -16.61
C THR A 101 2.00 16.36 -16.53
N VAL A 102 1.25 16.43 -17.62
CA VAL A 102 -0.15 15.96 -17.67
C VAL A 102 -0.23 14.45 -17.46
N ALA A 103 0.67 13.69 -18.08
CA ALA A 103 0.78 12.25 -17.87
C ALA A 103 1.01 11.88 -16.39
N LYS A 104 1.98 12.55 -15.73
CA LYS A 104 2.29 12.34 -14.32
C LYS A 104 1.10 12.68 -13.41
N TRP A 105 0.39 13.78 -13.68
CA TRP A 105 -0.81 14.16 -12.92
C TRP A 105 -1.96 13.17 -13.13
N LEU A 106 -2.20 12.71 -14.36
CA LEU A 106 -3.24 11.71 -14.63
C LEU A 106 -2.96 10.38 -13.92
N ILE A 107 -1.74 9.85 -14.00
CA ILE A 107 -1.36 8.62 -13.30
C ILE A 107 -1.53 8.80 -11.79
N PHE A 108 -1.11 9.94 -11.25
CA PHE A 108 -1.26 10.24 -9.83
C PHE A 108 -2.74 10.31 -9.41
N SER A 109 -3.58 11.00 -10.19
CA SER A 109 -5.02 11.08 -9.92
C SER A 109 -5.69 9.71 -9.98
N ILE A 110 -5.36 8.89 -10.98
CA ILE A 110 -5.90 7.53 -11.10
C ILE A 110 -5.46 6.68 -9.90
N GLY A 111 -4.17 6.72 -9.54
CA GLY A 111 -3.66 6.00 -8.37
C GLY A 111 -4.30 6.45 -7.07
N ALA A 112 -4.50 7.75 -6.87
CA ALA A 112 -5.17 8.30 -5.70
C ALA A 112 -6.64 7.85 -5.64
N ILE A 113 -7.38 7.90 -6.75
CA ILE A 113 -8.78 7.45 -6.82
C ILE A 113 -8.86 5.95 -6.52
N THR A 114 -8.04 5.13 -7.16
CA THR A 114 -7.97 3.69 -6.93
C THR A 114 -7.68 3.38 -5.46
N PHE A 115 -6.71 4.06 -4.87
CA PHE A 115 -6.38 3.91 -3.46
C PHE A 115 -7.56 4.27 -2.53
N LEU A 116 -8.23 5.38 -2.79
CA LEU A 116 -9.41 5.81 -2.02
C LEU A 116 -10.57 4.82 -2.14
N VAL A 117 -10.82 4.27 -3.34
CA VAL A 117 -11.84 3.25 -3.56
C VAL A 117 -11.53 1.99 -2.77
N ILE A 118 -10.28 1.52 -2.80
CA ILE A 118 -9.85 0.35 -2.03
C ILE A 118 -10.06 0.59 -0.53
N LEU A 119 -9.61 1.73 0.00
CA LEU A 119 -9.82 2.08 1.40
C LEU A 119 -11.30 2.10 1.78
N TYR A 120 -12.15 2.68 0.94
CA TYR A 120 -13.59 2.73 1.18
C TYR A 120 -14.22 1.33 1.21
N VAL A 121 -13.84 0.45 0.27
CA VAL A 121 -14.33 -0.93 0.23
C VAL A 121 -13.91 -1.73 1.46
N LEU A 122 -12.64 -1.64 1.87
CA LEU A 122 -12.16 -2.29 3.10
C LEU A 122 -12.91 -1.76 4.33
N TRP A 123 -13.08 -0.44 4.42
CA TRP A 123 -13.79 0.17 5.54
C TRP A 123 -15.23 -0.32 5.63
N SER A 124 -15.96 -0.30 4.51
CA SER A 124 -17.34 -0.79 4.43
C SER A 124 -17.44 -2.26 4.84
N LYS A 125 -16.54 -3.12 4.32
CA LYS A 125 -16.49 -4.54 4.64
C LYS A 125 -16.31 -4.78 6.14
N TYR A 126 -15.30 -4.17 6.75
CA TYR A 126 -15.01 -4.38 8.17
C TYR A 126 -16.07 -3.78 9.09
N ARG A 127 -16.64 -2.63 8.72
CA ARG A 127 -17.75 -2.03 9.44
C ARG A 127 -18.95 -2.98 9.49
N TRP A 128 -19.28 -3.61 8.37
CA TRP A 128 -20.36 -4.58 8.27
C TRP A 128 -20.04 -5.89 8.99
N GLN A 129 -18.87 -6.49 8.72
CA GLN A 129 -18.47 -7.80 9.23
C GLN A 129 -18.36 -7.85 10.76
N TYR A 130 -17.85 -6.79 11.38
CA TYR A 130 -17.67 -6.73 12.83
C TYR A 130 -18.79 -5.97 13.56
N ASN A 131 -19.89 -5.64 12.86
CA ASN A 131 -21.00 -4.86 13.41
C ASN A 131 -20.53 -3.58 14.13
N LEU A 132 -19.51 -2.91 13.59
CA LEU A 132 -18.89 -1.71 14.17
C LEU A 132 -19.77 -0.45 13.95
N GLY A 133 -21.07 -0.65 13.69
CA GLY A 133 -22.06 0.40 13.52
C GLY A 133 -22.88 0.70 14.77
N GLY A 134 -22.81 -0.14 15.82
CA GLY A 134 -23.57 0.04 17.07
C GLY A 134 -22.68 -0.08 18.32
N GLY A 135 -22.71 0.94 19.18
CA GLY A 135 -22.03 0.97 20.47
C GLY A 135 -20.61 1.57 20.46
N MET A 136 -19.98 1.62 21.64
CA MET A 136 -18.71 2.31 21.92
C MET A 136 -17.51 1.79 21.10
N GLY A 137 -17.54 0.51 20.69
CA GLY A 137 -16.52 -0.08 19.80
C GLY A 137 -16.57 0.42 18.36
N GLY A 138 -17.76 0.83 17.89
CA GLY A 138 -17.93 1.43 16.56
C GLY A 138 -17.38 2.85 16.46
N GLU A 139 -17.46 3.61 17.55
CA GLU A 139 -16.93 4.98 17.60
C GLU A 139 -15.41 5.00 17.55
N LEU A 140 -14.73 4.13 18.32
CA LEU A 140 -13.27 4.03 18.30
C LEU A 140 -12.75 3.60 16.92
N PHE A 141 -13.42 2.66 16.26
CA PHE A 141 -13.07 2.25 14.90
C PHE A 141 -13.21 3.41 13.91
N ASN A 142 -14.32 4.16 13.96
CA ASN A 142 -14.52 5.31 13.09
C ASN A 142 -13.46 6.40 13.31
N VAL A 143 -13.04 6.65 14.56
CA VAL A 143 -11.97 7.61 14.87
C VAL A 143 -10.62 7.18 14.32
N VAL A 144 -10.22 5.92 14.53
CA VAL A 144 -8.96 5.38 13.98
C VAL A 144 -8.94 5.48 12.45
N TRP A 145 -10.07 5.17 11.80
CA TRP A 145 -10.19 5.31 10.35
C TRP A 145 -10.09 6.74 9.86
N ILE A 146 -10.73 7.69 10.56
CA ILE A 146 -10.63 9.10 10.20
C ILE A 146 -9.18 9.58 10.32
N LEU A 147 -8.44 9.12 11.34
CA LEU A 147 -7.03 9.44 11.50
C LEU A 147 -6.16 8.84 10.39
N VAL A 148 -6.44 7.61 9.95
CA VAL A 148 -5.74 6.98 8.82
C VAL A 148 -6.01 7.73 7.52
N VAL A 149 -7.25 8.10 7.24
CA VAL A 149 -7.61 8.86 6.03
C VAL A 149 -7.00 10.26 6.07
N ILE A 150 -7.08 10.96 7.20
CA ILE A 150 -6.44 12.28 7.38
C ILE A 150 -4.92 12.15 7.21
N GLY A 151 -4.29 11.14 7.81
CA GLY A 151 -2.86 10.88 7.65
C GLY A 151 -2.47 10.60 6.20
N ALA A 152 -3.26 9.80 5.48
CA ALA A 152 -3.06 9.54 4.05
C ALA A 152 -3.22 10.82 3.21
N VAL A 153 -4.24 11.63 3.48
CA VAL A 153 -4.46 12.92 2.79
C VAL A 153 -3.32 13.89 3.07
N ILE A 154 -2.86 14.01 4.32
CA ILE A 154 -1.71 14.84 4.70
C ILE A 154 -0.43 14.34 4.01
N ALA A 155 -0.21 13.02 3.95
CA ALA A 155 0.93 12.46 3.24
C ALA A 155 0.88 12.82 1.74
N ILE A 156 -0.29 12.67 1.11
CA ILE A 156 -0.53 13.04 -0.29
C ILE A 156 -0.28 14.54 -0.51
N THR A 157 -0.78 15.42 0.37
CA THR A 157 -0.62 16.88 0.22
C THR A 157 0.82 17.32 0.48
N ILE A 158 1.56 16.71 1.41
CA ILE A 158 2.98 17.00 1.63
C ILE A 158 3.83 16.54 0.43
N VAL A 159 3.55 15.36 -0.10
CA VAL A 159 4.25 14.83 -1.28
C VAL A 159 3.98 15.69 -2.52
N THR A 160 2.74 16.21 -2.66
CA THR A 160 2.37 17.12 -3.75
C THR A 160 2.91 18.54 -3.53
N GLY A 161 2.91 19.03 -2.29
CA GLY A 161 3.35 20.37 -1.89
C GLY A 161 4.86 20.58 -1.94
N ARG A 162 5.66 19.52 -1.79
CA ARG A 162 7.13 19.59 -1.97
C ARG A 162 7.56 19.97 -3.39
N LYS A 163 6.67 19.89 -4.38
CA LYS A 163 6.98 20.24 -5.78
C LYS A 163 6.61 21.67 -6.19
N SER A 164 5.96 22.45 -5.32
CA SER A 164 5.55 23.84 -5.62
C SER A 164 6.37 24.91 -4.89
N GLY A 165 7.52 24.54 -4.28
CA GLY A 165 8.35 25.45 -3.48
C GLY A 165 9.79 25.64 -3.98
N GLY A 166 10.05 25.44 -5.27
CA GLY A 166 11.40 25.55 -5.84
C GLY A 166 11.41 26.18 -7.21
N GLY A 167 11.33 27.52 -7.28
CA GLY A 167 11.58 28.22 -8.54
C GLY A 167 11.14 29.69 -8.56
N GLY A 168 12.09 30.60 -8.31
CA GLY A 168 12.20 31.83 -9.10
C GLY A 168 11.86 33.14 -8.41
N GLY A 169 12.89 33.92 -8.07
CA GLY A 169 12.73 35.36 -7.83
C GLY A 169 13.95 36.09 -7.28
N SER A 170 14.97 36.38 -8.12
CA SER A 170 15.46 37.74 -8.38
C SER A 170 16.84 37.74 -9.06
N SER A 171 16.87 38.06 -10.36
CA SER A 171 17.78 39.07 -10.91
C SER A 171 17.58 39.14 -12.43
N SER A 172 16.66 40.01 -12.85
CA SER A 172 16.72 40.59 -14.19
C SER A 172 16.86 42.08 -14.05
N SER A 173 18.02 42.54 -14.51
CA SER A 173 18.41 43.86 -15.01
C SER A 173 17.47 45.05 -14.75
N LYS A 174 18.04 46.10 -14.17
CA LYS A 174 17.63 47.48 -14.46
C LYS A 174 18.83 48.23 -15.04
N SER A 175 18.84 48.31 -16.37
CA SER A 175 19.58 49.29 -17.16
C SER A 175 18.86 50.65 -17.12
N LYS A 176 19.61 51.72 -17.43
CA LYS A 176 19.31 53.17 -17.45
C LYS A 176 19.69 53.85 -16.13
N GLY A 177 20.70 54.71 -16.02
CA GLY A 177 21.41 55.54 -16.99
C GLY A 177 21.20 57.01 -16.61
N LYS A 178 22.29 57.76 -16.42
CA LYS A 178 22.48 59.20 -16.70
C LYS A 178 23.64 59.78 -15.86
N GLU A 179 24.51 60.47 -16.60
CA GLU A 179 25.41 61.57 -16.22
C GLU A 179 26.67 61.25 -15.40
#